data_AF-A0A1H8QAN8-F1
#
_entry.id   AF-A0A1H8QAN8-F1
#
_cell.length_a   1.000
_cell.length_b   1.000
_cell.length_c   1.000
_cell.angle_alpha   90.00
_cell.angle_beta   90.00
_cell.angle_gamma   90.00
#
_symmetry.space_group_name_H-M   'P 1'
#
loop_
_entity.id
_entity.type
_entity.pdbx_description
1 polymer ?
#
loop_
_entity_poly.entity_id
_entity_poly.type
_entity_poly.pdbx_seq_one_letter_code
_entity_poly.pdbx_strand_id
1 'polypeptide(L)'
;MAEIKDPENTILMELKDGTVVIELLPDIAPGHCERMKELTRAGAYDNVCFHRVIEGFMAQTGDVAHGNMEKDYNPGRAGTGGSDLPNLKAEFSRIPHDRGTIGAARSQMPDSANSQFFINFGDNHFLNGQYTVYGRVIDGMAHVDALARGEPPANPDRMLSMKVAADVDA
;
A
#
# COMPACT_ATOMS: atom_id res chain seq x y z
N MET A 1 15.37 -5.75 -12.30
CA MET A 1 14.74 -4.57 -11.73
C MET A 1 14.25 -3.69 -12.86
N ALA A 2 12.97 -3.31 -12.84
CA ALA A 2 12.43 -2.34 -13.79
C ALA A 2 13.24 -1.03 -13.76
N GLU A 3 13.28 -0.32 -14.89
CA GLU A 3 13.92 0.98 -15.01
C GLU A 3 13.16 2.02 -14.16
N ILE A 4 13.82 2.60 -13.16
CA ILE A 4 13.26 3.66 -12.32
C ILE A 4 13.47 5.00 -13.02
N LYS A 5 12.40 5.57 -13.57
CA LYS A 5 12.45 6.86 -14.31
C LYS A 5 12.37 8.08 -13.40
N ASP A 6 11.60 7.97 -12.32
CA ASP A 6 11.42 9.01 -11.32
C ASP A 6 11.63 8.43 -9.91
N PRO A 7 12.86 8.53 -9.38
CA PRO A 7 13.18 8.00 -8.05
C PRO A 7 12.37 8.63 -6.91
N GLU A 8 11.93 9.89 -7.03
CA GLU A 8 11.16 10.58 -5.99
C GLU A 8 9.72 10.05 -5.91
N ASN A 9 9.18 9.61 -7.04
CA ASN A 9 7.85 8.99 -7.13
C ASN A 9 7.93 7.47 -7.29
N THR A 10 9.00 6.84 -6.78
CA THR A 10 9.14 5.38 -6.75
C THR A 10 9.35 4.90 -5.33
N ILE A 11 8.56 3.90 -4.92
CA ILE A 11 8.64 3.24 -3.63
C ILE A 11 9.24 1.84 -3.80
N LEU A 12 10.23 1.52 -2.98
CA LEU A 12 10.79 0.19 -2.82
C LEU A 12 10.20 -0.43 -1.56
N MET A 13 9.40 -1.48 -1.71
CA MET A 13 8.81 -2.23 -0.61
C MET A 13 9.49 -3.59 -0.52
N GLU A 14 10.23 -3.82 0.56
CA GLU A 14 10.92 -5.09 0.79
C GLU A 14 9.98 -6.09 1.46
N LEU A 15 9.81 -7.26 0.84
CA LEU A 15 9.12 -8.42 1.41
C LEU A 15 10.14 -9.54 1.65
N LYS A 16 9.76 -10.57 2.42
CA LYS A 16 10.64 -11.73 2.69
C LYS A 16 11.14 -12.44 1.41
N ASP A 17 10.35 -12.37 0.34
CA ASP A 17 10.61 -13.06 -0.92
C ASP A 17 11.32 -12.17 -1.96
N GLY A 18 11.45 -10.87 -1.69
CA GLY A 18 12.12 -9.89 -2.56
C GLY A 18 11.45 -8.51 -2.58
N THR A 19 12.06 -7.60 -3.34
CA THR A 19 11.62 -6.22 -3.46
C THR A 19 10.49 -6.05 -4.46
N VAL A 20 9.45 -5.32 -4.07
CA VAL A 20 8.37 -4.83 -4.94
C VAL A 20 8.64 -3.36 -5.25
N VAL A 21 8.66 -3.03 -6.54
CA VAL A 21 8.88 -1.65 -7.00
C VAL A 21 7.54 -1.05 -7.41
N ILE A 22 7.18 0.06 -6.79
CA ILE A 22 5.90 0.75 -6.99
C ILE A 22 6.17 2.15 -7.56
N GLU A 23 5.59 2.44 -8.71
CA GLU A 23 5.53 3.79 -9.28
C GLU A 23 4.30 4.52 -8.73
N LEU A 24 4.48 5.72 -8.19
CA LEU A 24 3.41 6.59 -7.72
C LEU A 24 2.90 7.48 -8.87
N LEU A 25 1.64 7.91 -8.78
CA LEU A 25 0.95 8.69 -9.80
C LEU A 25 0.57 10.08 -9.27
N PRO A 26 1.54 10.99 -9.04
CA PRO A 26 1.29 12.30 -8.43
C PRO A 26 0.38 13.21 -9.28
N ASP A 27 0.35 13.02 -10.61
CA ASP A 27 -0.58 13.74 -11.49
C ASP A 27 -2.05 13.31 -11.32
N ILE A 28 -2.28 12.13 -10.73
CA ILE A 28 -3.61 11.54 -10.55
C ILE A 28 -4.12 11.75 -9.12
N ALA A 29 -3.27 11.50 -8.12
CA ALA A 29 -3.63 11.55 -6.71
C ALA A 29 -2.45 12.10 -5.87
N PRO A 30 -2.13 13.40 -6.02
CA PRO A 30 -0.97 14.01 -5.38
C PRO A 30 -1.00 13.89 -3.86
N GLY A 31 -2.17 14.06 -3.22
CA GLY A 31 -2.28 13.98 -1.77
C GLY A 31 -1.95 12.59 -1.22
N HIS A 32 -2.40 11.53 -1.90
CA HIS A 32 -2.09 10.16 -1.52
C HIS A 32 -0.63 9.79 -1.79
N CYS A 33 -0.05 10.27 -2.88
CA CYS A 33 1.37 10.07 -3.18
C CYS A 33 2.26 10.72 -2.11
N GLU A 34 2.00 11.98 -1.76
CA GLU A 34 2.74 12.67 -0.70
C GLU A 34 2.60 11.96 0.65
N ARG A 35 1.39 11.53 1.01
CA ARG A 35 1.16 10.77 2.25
C ARG A 35 1.96 9.46 2.30
N MET A 36 1.98 8.71 1.21
CA MET A 36 2.74 7.45 1.17
C MET A 36 4.24 7.73 1.32
N LYS A 37 4.77 8.77 0.66
CA LYS A 37 6.18 9.18 0.81
C LYS A 37 6.49 9.64 2.24
N GLU A 38 5.65 10.47 2.84
CA GLU A 38 5.80 10.97 4.21
C GLU A 38 5.89 9.81 5.22
N LEU A 39 4.93 8.88 5.16
CA LEU A 39 4.90 7.73 6.07
C LEU A 39 6.03 6.72 5.79
N THR A 40 6.45 6.58 4.53
CA THR A 40 7.61 5.77 4.14
C THR A 40 8.90 6.35 4.71
N ARG A 41 9.12 7.66 4.54
CA ARG A 41 10.30 8.36 5.07
C ARG A 41 10.36 8.36 6.59
N ALA A 42 9.20 8.39 7.24
CA ALA A 42 9.09 8.23 8.69
C ALA A 42 9.34 6.79 9.19
N GLY A 43 9.47 5.81 8.29
CA GLY A 43 9.59 4.39 8.64
C GLY A 43 8.30 3.79 9.23
N ALA A 44 7.16 4.47 9.07
CA ALA A 44 5.91 4.07 9.71
C ALA A 44 5.36 2.74 9.18
N TYR A 45 5.68 2.39 7.94
CA TYR A 45 5.29 1.14 7.30
C TYR A 45 6.22 -0.04 7.62
N ASP A 46 7.39 0.20 8.21
CA ASP A 46 8.35 -0.86 8.49
C ASP A 46 7.73 -1.88 9.47
N ASN A 47 7.79 -3.15 9.08
CA ASN A 47 7.17 -4.29 9.76
C ASN A 47 5.64 -4.29 9.85
N VAL A 48 4.94 -3.44 9.09
CA VAL A 48 3.48 -3.46 9.04
C VAL A 48 2.98 -4.67 8.24
N CYS A 49 2.07 -5.43 8.83
CA CYS A 49 1.53 -6.65 8.25
C CYS A 49 0.53 -6.42 7.11
N PHE A 50 0.41 -7.40 6.23
CA PHE A 50 -0.72 -7.58 5.33
C PHE A 50 -1.85 -8.27 6.10
N HIS A 51 -2.69 -7.47 6.76
CA HIS A 51 -3.72 -7.97 7.66
C HIS A 51 -4.94 -8.55 6.92
N ARG A 52 -5.07 -8.31 5.60
CA ARG A 52 -6.19 -8.80 4.80
C ARG A 52 -5.76 -9.06 3.37
N VAL A 53 -5.75 -10.34 2.96
CA VAL A 53 -5.24 -10.77 1.66
C VAL A 53 -6.21 -11.77 1.04
N ILE A 54 -6.88 -11.37 -0.03
CA ILE A 54 -7.94 -12.14 -0.68
C ILE A 54 -7.51 -12.50 -2.10
N GLU A 55 -7.39 -13.80 -2.36
CA GLU A 55 -7.06 -14.33 -3.68
C GLU A 55 -7.99 -13.77 -4.77
N GLY A 56 -7.42 -13.34 -5.89
CA GLY A 56 -8.17 -12.76 -7.01
C GLY A 56 -8.75 -11.36 -6.75
N PHE A 57 -8.62 -10.81 -5.54
CA PHE A 57 -9.06 -9.46 -5.21
C PHE A 57 -7.87 -8.56 -4.88
N MET A 58 -7.39 -8.53 -3.64
CA MET A 58 -6.34 -7.60 -3.23
C MET A 58 -5.57 -8.05 -1.99
N ALA A 59 -4.42 -7.42 -1.75
CA ALA A 59 -3.65 -7.48 -0.52
C ALA A 59 -3.67 -6.09 0.15
N GLN A 60 -4.29 -5.98 1.32
CA GLN A 60 -4.42 -4.74 2.10
C GLN A 60 -3.45 -4.72 3.29
N THR A 61 -2.83 -3.56 3.48
CA THR A 61 -1.81 -3.28 4.51
C THR A 61 -1.86 -1.81 4.93
N GLY A 62 -0.83 -1.33 5.62
CA GLY A 62 -0.66 0.08 5.98
C GLY A 62 -1.39 0.53 7.25
N ASP A 63 -1.84 -0.41 8.10
CA ASP A 63 -2.32 -0.05 9.44
C ASP A 63 -1.10 0.20 10.34
N VAL A 64 -0.65 1.45 10.37
CA VAL A 64 0.55 1.87 11.12
C VAL A 64 0.32 1.96 12.63
N ALA A 65 -0.92 1.88 13.12
CA ALA A 65 -1.23 1.93 14.54
C ALA A 65 -1.30 0.55 15.21
N HIS A 66 -1.75 -0.48 14.48
CA HIS A 66 -2.00 -1.80 15.04
C HIS A 66 -1.36 -2.95 14.24
N GLY A 67 -0.82 -2.66 13.05
CA GLY A 67 -0.28 -3.65 12.14
C GLY A 67 1.22 -3.89 12.26
N ASN A 68 1.98 -3.10 13.03
CA ASN A 68 3.44 -3.24 13.14
C ASN A 68 3.82 -4.46 13.99
N MET A 69 4.38 -5.50 13.35
CA MET A 69 4.68 -6.80 13.96
C MET A 69 5.83 -6.81 14.97
N GLU A 70 6.62 -5.74 15.08
CA GLU A 70 7.79 -5.66 15.96
C GLU A 70 7.61 -4.68 17.13
N LYS A 71 6.54 -3.88 17.13
CA LYS A 71 6.33 -2.82 18.13
C LYS A 71 4.96 -2.91 18.81
N ASP A 72 3.89 -2.59 18.08
CA ASP A 72 2.54 -2.38 18.63
C ASP A 72 1.53 -3.33 17.97
N TYR A 73 1.94 -4.57 17.70
CA TYR A 73 1.14 -5.52 16.95
C TYR A 73 -0.11 -5.95 17.73
N ASN A 74 -1.28 -5.70 17.14
CA ASN A 74 -2.55 -6.19 17.67
C ASN A 74 -3.37 -6.86 16.55
N PRO A 75 -3.31 -8.19 16.41
CA PRO A 75 -4.02 -8.89 15.33
C PRO A 75 -5.53 -8.73 15.39
N GLY A 76 -6.12 -8.53 16.58
CA GLY A 76 -7.55 -8.30 16.74
C GLY A 76 -8.00 -6.88 16.35
N ARG A 77 -7.06 -5.97 16.12
CA ARG A 77 -7.32 -4.56 15.72
C ARG A 77 -6.68 -4.16 14.41
N ALA A 78 -5.83 -4.99 13.83
CA ALA A 78 -5.22 -4.72 12.53
C ALA A 78 -6.31 -4.53 11.46
N GLY A 79 -6.18 -3.46 10.67
CA GLY A 79 -7.17 -2.98 9.72
C GLY A 79 -8.11 -1.90 10.26
N THR A 80 -8.05 -1.57 11.55
CA THR A 80 -8.90 -0.51 12.15
C THR A 80 -8.16 0.78 12.46
N GLY A 81 -6.83 0.77 12.36
CA GLY A 81 -5.98 1.90 12.69
C GLY A 81 -5.56 2.75 11.49
N GLY A 82 -4.83 3.81 11.79
CA GLY A 82 -4.24 4.73 10.82
C GLY A 82 -3.07 5.50 11.43
N SER A 83 -2.51 6.45 10.70
CA SER A 83 -1.51 7.38 11.21
C SER A 83 -2.17 8.51 12.01
N ASP A 84 -1.36 9.25 12.76
CA ASP A 84 -1.80 10.46 13.47
C ASP A 84 -2.09 11.65 12.54
N LEU A 85 -1.85 11.50 11.23
CA LEU A 85 -2.12 12.51 10.22
C LEU A 85 -3.62 12.57 9.89
N PRO A 86 -4.13 13.73 9.43
CA PRO A 86 -5.54 13.85 9.03
C PRO A 86 -5.89 12.92 7.86
N ASN A 87 -7.17 12.59 7.74
CA ASN A 87 -7.68 11.87 6.57
C ASN A 87 -7.51 12.69 5.29
N LEU A 88 -7.32 11.98 4.19
CA LEU A 88 -7.22 12.56 2.85
C LEU A 88 -8.60 12.63 2.20
N LYS A 89 -8.80 13.68 1.42
CA LYS A 89 -9.92 13.75 0.49
C LYS A 89 -9.74 12.71 -0.61
N ALA A 90 -10.83 12.13 -1.07
CA ALA A 90 -10.79 11.22 -2.20
C ALA A 90 -10.29 11.93 -3.48
N GLU A 91 -9.38 11.28 -4.21
CA GLU A 91 -8.80 11.75 -5.48
C GLU A 91 -9.22 10.78 -6.59
N PHE A 92 -10.53 10.60 -6.77
CA PHE A 92 -11.08 9.67 -7.75
C PHE A 92 -10.68 10.06 -9.17
N SER A 93 -10.31 9.06 -9.97
CA SER A 93 -9.86 9.25 -11.35
C SER A 93 -10.48 8.22 -12.29
N ARG A 94 -10.13 8.31 -13.59
CA ARG A 94 -10.51 7.31 -14.60
C ARG A 94 -9.51 6.17 -14.74
N ILE A 95 -8.47 6.15 -13.90
CA ILE A 95 -7.53 5.04 -13.87
C ILE A 95 -8.27 3.80 -13.36
N PRO A 96 -8.26 2.69 -14.11
CA PRO A 96 -8.92 1.46 -13.68
C PRO A 96 -8.13 0.81 -12.53
N HIS A 97 -8.85 0.12 -11.64
CA HIS A 97 -8.28 -0.77 -10.64
C HIS A 97 -7.85 -2.10 -11.28
N ASP A 98 -6.87 -2.04 -12.18
CA ASP A 98 -6.28 -3.22 -12.82
C ASP A 98 -5.32 -3.94 -11.86
N ARG A 99 -4.95 -5.17 -12.20
CA ARG A 99 -3.88 -5.89 -11.49
C ARG A 99 -2.63 -5.03 -11.30
N GLY A 100 -2.07 -5.07 -10.09
CA GLY A 100 -0.86 -4.33 -9.71
C GLY A 100 -1.11 -2.87 -9.34
N THR A 101 -2.30 -2.31 -9.54
CA THR A 101 -2.58 -0.94 -9.08
C THR A 101 -2.67 -0.86 -7.56
N ILE A 102 -2.26 0.29 -7.03
CA ILE A 102 -2.31 0.64 -5.61
C ILE A 102 -3.54 1.51 -5.37
N GLY A 103 -4.43 1.04 -4.51
CA GLY A 103 -5.65 1.73 -4.12
C GLY A 103 -5.62 2.18 -2.66
N ALA A 104 -6.19 3.35 -2.37
CA ALA A 104 -6.30 3.86 -1.01
C ALA A 104 -7.43 3.13 -0.26
N ALA A 105 -7.13 2.51 0.89
CA ALA A 105 -8.16 1.91 1.72
C ALA A 105 -8.88 3.02 2.52
N ARG A 106 -10.20 2.87 2.66
CA ARG A 106 -11.06 3.84 3.34
C ARG A 106 -12.26 3.14 4.00
N SER A 107 -12.90 3.85 4.93
CA SER A 107 -14.23 3.48 5.41
C SER A 107 -15.31 3.77 4.34
N GLN A 108 -16.59 3.64 4.70
CA GLN A 108 -17.70 4.03 3.82
C GLN A 108 -17.68 5.52 3.44
N MET A 109 -17.08 6.38 4.26
CA MET A 109 -16.91 7.80 3.95
C MET A 109 -15.81 7.98 2.89
N PRO A 110 -16.06 8.67 1.76
CA PRO A 110 -15.06 8.88 0.71
C PRO A 110 -13.76 9.50 1.21
N ASP A 111 -13.85 10.54 2.03
CA ASP A 111 -12.70 11.32 2.54
C ASP A 111 -12.15 10.75 3.86
N SER A 112 -12.05 9.42 3.96
CA SER A 112 -11.58 8.72 5.17
C SER A 112 -10.31 7.89 4.97
N ALA A 113 -9.70 7.95 3.78
CA ALA A 113 -8.40 7.34 3.56
C ALA A 113 -7.34 7.99 4.46
N ASN A 114 -6.39 7.21 4.97
CA ASN A 114 -5.39 7.70 5.91
C ASN A 114 -3.97 7.19 5.59
N SER A 115 -3.69 5.94 5.91
CA SER A 115 -2.38 5.27 5.73
C SER A 115 -2.52 3.87 5.14
N GLN A 116 -3.66 3.23 5.33
CA GLN A 116 -3.92 1.93 4.75
C GLN A 116 -4.08 2.00 3.23
N PHE A 117 -3.56 0.99 2.56
CA PHE A 117 -3.65 0.83 1.11
C PHE A 117 -3.75 -0.64 0.73
N PHE A 118 -4.11 -0.89 -0.52
CA PHE A 118 -4.19 -2.24 -1.06
C PHE A 118 -3.54 -2.34 -2.44
N ILE A 119 -3.03 -3.54 -2.75
CA ILE A 119 -2.48 -3.90 -4.06
C ILE A 119 -3.45 -4.86 -4.72
N ASN A 120 -3.91 -4.54 -5.93
CA ASN A 120 -4.85 -5.38 -6.67
C ASN A 120 -4.18 -6.64 -7.24
N PHE A 121 -4.74 -7.82 -6.95
CA PHE A 121 -4.29 -9.09 -7.56
C PHE A 121 -4.88 -9.34 -8.96
N GLY A 122 -5.98 -8.67 -9.28
CA GLY A 122 -6.69 -8.82 -10.53
C GLY A 122 -7.39 -7.54 -10.92
N ASP A 123 -8.17 -7.61 -12.00
CA ASP A 123 -8.92 -6.49 -12.53
C ASP A 123 -10.20 -6.27 -11.70
N ASN A 124 -10.12 -5.34 -10.75
CA ASN A 124 -11.18 -5.02 -9.81
C ASN A 124 -12.00 -3.82 -10.27
N HIS A 125 -12.48 -3.86 -11.51
CA HIS A 125 -13.15 -2.72 -12.16
C HIS A 125 -14.41 -2.24 -11.44
N PHE A 126 -15.01 -3.06 -10.57
CA PHE A 126 -16.11 -2.65 -9.70
C PHE A 126 -15.73 -1.56 -8.69
N LEU A 127 -14.43 -1.34 -8.43
CA LEU A 127 -13.91 -0.25 -7.60
C LEU A 127 -13.72 1.06 -8.38
N ASN A 128 -13.79 1.03 -9.72
CA ASN A 128 -13.51 2.20 -10.57
C ASN A 128 -14.43 3.37 -10.23
N GLY A 129 -13.84 4.56 -10.10
CA GLY A 129 -14.56 5.78 -9.73
C GLY A 129 -15.04 5.83 -8.27
N GLN A 130 -14.72 4.84 -7.45
CA GLN A 130 -15.13 4.75 -6.04
C GLN A 130 -13.95 4.71 -5.06
N TYR A 131 -12.76 4.39 -5.55
CA TYR A 131 -11.52 4.34 -4.77
C TYR A 131 -10.42 5.11 -5.52
N THR A 132 -9.51 5.71 -4.75
CA THR A 132 -8.37 6.43 -5.31
C THR A 132 -7.32 5.42 -5.76
N VAL A 133 -6.99 5.40 -7.05
CA VAL A 133 -5.75 4.78 -7.55
C VAL A 133 -4.65 5.81 -7.54
N TYR A 134 -3.51 5.52 -6.89
CA TYR A 134 -2.41 6.48 -6.75
C TYR A 134 -1.02 5.88 -7.01
N GLY A 135 -0.96 4.62 -7.42
CA GLY A 135 0.29 3.97 -7.80
C GLY A 135 0.07 2.66 -8.54
N ARG A 136 1.15 2.04 -8.98
CA ARG A 136 1.17 0.70 -9.58
C ARG A 136 2.48 -0.01 -9.34
N VAL A 137 2.41 -1.32 -9.15
CA VAL A 137 3.58 -2.21 -9.15
C VAL A 137 4.15 -2.25 -10.56
N ILE A 138 5.43 -1.89 -10.70
CA ILE A 138 6.18 -1.96 -11.96
C ILE A 138 7.19 -3.10 -11.98
N ASP A 139 7.53 -3.66 -10.81
CA ASP A 139 8.34 -4.87 -10.68
C ASP A 139 8.04 -5.61 -9.38
N GLY A 140 8.30 -6.91 -9.33
CA GLY A 140 8.14 -7.72 -8.11
C GLY A 140 6.71 -8.14 -7.78
N MET A 141 5.77 -8.06 -8.73
CA MET A 141 4.38 -8.50 -8.50
C MET A 141 4.28 -9.96 -8.03
N ALA A 142 5.21 -10.83 -8.45
CA ALA A 142 5.27 -12.21 -8.00
C ALA A 142 5.49 -12.35 -6.47
N HIS A 143 6.16 -11.39 -5.83
CA HIS A 143 6.33 -11.38 -4.37
C HIS A 143 5.02 -11.00 -3.67
N VAL A 144 4.23 -10.09 -4.26
CA VAL A 144 2.88 -9.79 -3.79
C VAL A 144 1.98 -11.02 -3.94
N ASP A 145 2.07 -11.73 -5.08
CA ASP A 145 1.30 -12.96 -5.31
C ASP A 145 1.62 -14.05 -4.28
N ALA A 146 2.83 -14.08 -3.72
CA ALA A 146 3.27 -15.06 -2.73
C ALA A 146 2.76 -14.78 -1.29
N LEU A 147 2.13 -13.63 -1.03
CA LEU A 147 1.64 -13.26 0.30
C LEU A 147 0.65 -14.28 0.88
N ALA A 148 0.76 -14.59 2.16
CA ALA A 148 -0.16 -15.48 2.86
C ALA A 148 -1.61 -14.96 2.77
N ARG A 149 -2.54 -15.83 2.37
CA ARG A 149 -3.97 -15.49 2.21
C ARG A 149 -4.74 -15.56 3.53
N GLY A 150 -5.77 -14.72 3.66
CA GLY A 150 -6.75 -14.74 4.76
C GLY A 150 -7.29 -13.36 5.17
N GLU A 151 -8.30 -13.36 6.04
CA GLU A 151 -8.97 -12.16 6.57
C GLU A 151 -9.22 -12.28 8.10
N PRO A 152 -8.18 -12.24 8.96
CA PRO A 152 -6.76 -12.11 8.62
C PRO A 152 -6.08 -13.46 8.29
N PRO A 153 -4.91 -13.45 7.64
CA PRO A 153 -4.08 -14.65 7.49
C PRO A 153 -3.65 -15.20 8.86
N ALA A 154 -3.48 -16.53 8.97
CA ALA A 154 -3.03 -17.16 10.21
C ALA A 154 -1.59 -16.76 10.59
N ASN A 155 -0.73 -16.63 9.59
CA ASN A 155 0.63 -16.10 9.70
C ASN A 155 0.78 -14.99 8.65
N PRO A 156 0.39 -13.75 8.95
CA PRO A 156 0.43 -12.68 7.98
C PRO A 156 1.87 -12.30 7.65
N ASP A 157 2.14 -12.09 6.37
CA ASP A 157 3.37 -11.47 5.90
C ASP A 157 3.39 -9.97 6.23
N ARG A 158 4.56 -9.33 6.08
CA ARG A 158 4.74 -7.91 6.38
C ARG A 158 5.69 -7.23 5.41
N MET A 159 5.56 -5.92 5.33
CA MET A 159 6.54 -5.05 4.68
C MET A 159 7.76 -4.99 5.59
N LEU A 160 8.86 -5.64 5.24
CA LEU A 160 10.09 -5.63 6.05
C LEU A 160 10.63 -4.21 6.15
N SER A 161 10.58 -3.47 5.05
CA SER A 161 10.80 -2.03 5.04
C SER A 161 10.14 -1.38 3.82
N MET A 162 9.91 -0.08 3.89
CA MET A 162 9.61 0.74 2.71
C MET A 162 10.61 1.89 2.60
N LYS A 163 11.03 2.21 1.38
CA LYS A 163 11.92 3.35 1.07
C LYS A 163 11.45 4.09 -0.17
N VAL A 164 11.65 5.41 -0.19
CA VAL A 164 11.56 6.19 -1.44
C VAL A 164 12.86 5.96 -2.20
N ALA A 165 12.80 5.60 -3.47
CA ALA A 165 13.98 5.20 -4.24
C ALA A 165 15.04 6.32 -4.32
N ALA A 166 14.63 7.59 -4.32
CA ALA A 166 15.52 8.75 -4.25
C ALA A 166 16.39 8.79 -2.97
N ASP A 167 15.98 8.13 -1.89
CA ASP A 167 16.64 8.19 -0.58
C ASP A 167 17.57 6.97 -0.32
N VAL A 168 17.71 6.04 -1.27
CA VAL A 168 18.44 4.76 -1.06
C VAL A 168 19.92 4.81 -1.46
N ASP A 169 20.34 5.83 -2.22
CA ASP A 169 21.73 6.01 -2.68
C ASP A 169 22.26 7.45 -2.49
N ALA A 170 22.05 8.04 -1.30
CA ALA A 170 22.65 9.32 -0.88
C ALA A 170 23.73 9.13 0.19
#